data_AF-A0A1G0FSA8-F1
#
_entry.id   AF-A0A1G0FSA8-F1
#
_cell.length_a   1.000
_cell.length_b   1.000
_cell.length_c   1.000
_cell.angle_alpha   90.00
_cell.angle_beta   90.00
_cell.angle_gamma   90.00
#
_symmetry.space_group_name_H-M   'P 1'
#
loop_
_entity.id
_entity.type
_entity.pdbx_description
1 polymer ?
#
loop_
_entity_poly.entity_id
_entity_poly.type
_entity_poly.pdbx_seq_one_letter_code
_entity_poly.pdbx_strand_id
1 'polypeptide(L)' 'MKPPLSFYDVKSKSKFSSEEWRIEMKESRGKTRYFAVSKVPGAAHEAWLIVKEEFAKSNM' A
#
# COMPACT_ATOMS: atom_id res chain seq x y z
N MET A 1 -12.27 4.60 -10.70
CA MET A 1 -11.42 3.40 -10.62
C MET A 1 -10.06 3.84 -10.08
N LYS A 2 -9.50 3.16 -9.09
CA LYS A 2 -8.21 3.54 -8.49
C LYS A 2 -7.08 3.18 -9.46
N PRO A 3 -6.00 3.98 -9.57
CA PRO A 3 -4.89 3.64 -10.45
C PRO A 3 -4.16 2.37 -9.97
N PRO A 4 -3.61 1.56 -10.88
CA PRO A 4 -2.75 0.44 -10.50
C PRO A 4 -1.50 0.95 -9.78
N LEU A 5 -1.13 0.29 -8.68
CA LEU A 5 0.08 0.58 -7.92
C LEU A 5 1.05 -0.59 -7.97
N SER A 6 2.35 -0.28 -8.04
CA SER A 6 3.41 -1.27 -7.93
C SER A 6 3.80 -1.46 -6.48
N PHE A 7 3.55 -2.66 -5.96
CA PHE A 7 3.95 -3.09 -4.63
C PHE A 7 5.25 -3.89 -4.68
N TYR A 8 5.96 -3.93 -3.55
CA TYR A 8 7.11 -4.80 -3.35
C TYR A 8 6.83 -5.73 -2.18
N ASP A 9 6.78 -7.02 -2.45
CA ASP A 9 6.69 -8.03 -1.40
C ASP A 9 8.08 -8.30 -0.83
N VAL A 10 8.31 -7.83 0.39
CA VAL A 10 9.59 -7.99 1.08
C VAL A 10 9.95 -9.45 1.38
N LYS A 11 8.95 -10.35 1.46
CA LYS A 11 9.19 -11.77 1.76
C LYS A 11 9.69 -12.52 0.52
N SER A 12 9.01 -12.38 -0.62
CA SER A 12 9.46 -12.97 -1.89
C SER A 12 10.53 -12.15 -2.61
N LYS A 13 10.77 -10.90 -2.17
CA LYS A 13 11.67 -9.93 -2.81
C LYS A 13 11.28 -9.64 -4.26
N SER A 14 9.99 -9.60 -4.55
CA SER A 14 9.44 -9.41 -5.90
C SER A 14 8.48 -8.23 -5.97
N LYS A 15 8.31 -7.67 -7.17
CA LYS A 15 7.32 -6.61 -7.44
C LYS A 15 6.06 -7.22 -8.05
N PHE A 16 4.92 -6.62 -7.73
CA PHE A 16 3.65 -6.93 -8.39
C PHE A 16 2.82 -5.65 -8.55
N SER A 17 1.98 -5.61 -9.58
CA SER A 17 1.01 -4.54 -9.78
C SER A 17 -0.34 -4.95 -9.21
N SER A 18 -1.08 -4.02 -8.62
CA SER A 18 -2.45 -4.28 -8.15
C SER A 18 -3.32 -3.03 -8.28
N GLU A 19 -4.56 -3.23 -8.75
CA GLU A 19 -5.64 -2.24 -8.74
C GLU A 19 -6.51 -2.38 -7.48
N GLU A 20 -6.37 -3.49 -6.75
CA GLU A 20 -7.11 -3.79 -5.54
C GLU A 20 -6.28 -3.41 -4.31
N TRP A 21 -6.50 -2.19 -3.84
CA TRP A 21 -5.82 -1.68 -2.66
C TRP A 21 -6.68 -0.70 -1.86
N ARG A 22 -6.34 -0.60 -0.57
CA ARG A 22 -6.94 0.35 0.38
C ARG A 22 -5.87 1.27 0.95
N ILE A 23 -6.30 2.45 1.39
CA ILE A 23 -5.45 3.37 2.14
C ILE A 23 -5.57 3.02 3.62
N GLU A 24 -4.43 2.87 4.29
CA GLU A 24 -4.31 2.69 5.73
C GLU A 24 -3.51 3.84 6.33
N MET A 25 -3.93 4.30 7.50
CA MET A 25 -3.23 5.33 8.27
C MET A 25 -2.59 4.72 9.51
N LYS A 26 -1.32 5.05 9.76
CA LYS A 26 -0.64 4.70 11.01
C LYS A 26 0.04 5.91 11.60
N GLU A 27 -0.23 6.15 12.87
CA GLU A 27 0.56 7.09 13.65
C GLU A 27 1.82 6.40 14.16
N SER A 28 2.97 7.04 13.99
CA SER A 28 4.24 6.54 14.49
C SER A 28 5.14 7.70 14.90
N ARG A 29 5.58 7.71 16.17
CA ARG A 29 6.45 8.75 16.74
C ARG A 29 5.89 10.17 16.51
N GLY A 30 4.58 10.36 16.70
CA GLY A 30 3.89 11.63 16.51
C GLY A 30 3.75 12.08 15.04
N LYS A 31 3.97 11.20 14.07
CA LYS A 31 3.78 11.46 12.64
C LYS A 31 2.78 10.48 12.04
N THR A 32 1.79 10.99 11.33
CA THR A 32 0.88 10.19 10.52
C THR A 32 1.57 9.75 9.24
N ARG A 33 1.54 8.44 8.95
CA ARG A 33 1.98 7.85 7.71
C ARG A 33 0.80 7.20 7.01
N TYR A 34 0.82 7.30 5.69
CA TYR A 34 -0.21 6.73 4.82
C TYR A 34 0.39 5.59 4.01
N PHE A 35 -0.37 4.51 3.90
CA PHE A 35 0.04 3.32 3.15
C PHE A 35 -1.06 2.92 2.19
N ALA A 36 -0.69 2.60 0.95
CA ALA A 36 -1.52 1.74 0.13
C ALA A 36 -1.23 0.29 0.54
N VAL A 37 -2.27 -0.50 0.75
CA VAL A 37 -2.17 -1.88 1.21
C VAL A 37 -2.93 -2.79 0.25
N SER A 38 -2.22 -3.82 -0.24
CA SER A 38 -2.78 -4.82 -1.15
C SER A 38 -2.37 -6.22 -0.72
N LYS A 39 -3.22 -7.21 -1.02
CA LYS A 39 -2.89 -8.63 -0.83
C LYS A 39 -1.81 -9.04 -1.82
N VAL A 40 -0.84 -9.81 -1.36
CA VAL A 40 0.19 -10.37 -2.26
C VAL A 40 -0.43 -11.57 -3.00
N PRO A 41 -0.37 -11.63 -4.34
CA PRO A 41 -0.92 -12.74 -5.10
C PRO A 41 -0.37 -14.09 -4.65
N GLY A 42 -1.25 -15.04 -4.33
CA GLY A 42 -0.86 -16.38 -3.89
C GLY A 42 -0.27 -16.47 -2.48
N ALA A 43 -0.32 -15.40 -1.68
CA ALA A 43 0.19 -15.40 -0.31
C ALA A 43 -0.84 -14.91 0.71
N ALA A 44 -0.68 -15.33 1.97
CA ALA A 44 -1.58 -14.98 3.07
C ALA A 44 -1.28 -13.60 3.69
N HIS A 45 -0.24 -12.89 3.22
CA HIS A 45 0.18 -11.59 3.74
C HIS A 45 -0.07 -10.45 2.77
N GLU A 46 0.08 -9.24 3.28
CA GLU A 46 -0.09 -7.99 2.54
C GLU A 46 1.24 -7.29 2.28
N ALA A 47 1.29 -6.48 1.23
CA ALA A 47 2.37 -5.53 0.97
C ALA A 47 1.89 -4.11 1.27
N TRP A 48 2.74 -3.34 1.98
CA TRP A 48 2.43 -1.99 2.45
C TRP A 48 3.34 -0.99 1.73
N LEU A 49 2.78 -0.27 0.77
CA LEU A 49 3.46 0.77 0.01
C LEU A 49 3.26 2.12 0.71
N ILE A 50 4.34 2.80 1.10
CA ILE A 50 4.23 4.15 1.63
C ILE A 50 3.77 5.12 0.53
N VAL A 51 2.79 5.96 0.83
CA VAL A 51 2.27 6.98 -0.08
C VAL A 51 2.28 8.35 0.59
N LYS A 52 2.29 9.41 -0.22
CA LYS A 52 2.16 10.79 0.27
C LYS A 52 0.74 11.03 0.78
N GLU A 53 0.62 11.97 1.72
CA GLU A 53 -0.68 12.39 2.28
C GLU A 53 -1.66 12.85 1.21
N GLU A 54 -1.21 13.65 0.24
CA GLU A 54 -2.03 14.12 -0.88
C GLU A 54 -2.62 12.95 -1.67
N PHE A 55 -1.77 11.98 -2.06
CA PHE A 55 -2.22 10.77 -2.75
C PHE A 55 -3.25 9.99 -1.93
N ALA A 56 -2.99 9.82 -0.63
CA ALA A 56 -3.88 9.11 0.27
C ALA A 56 -5.25 9.79 0.37
N LYS A 57 -5.28 11.10 0.56
CA LYS A 57 -6.52 11.89 0.66
C LYS A 57 -7.33 11.88 -0.64
N SER A 58 -6.67 11.92 -1.80
CA SER A 58 -7.35 11.86 -3.10
C SER A 58 -7.90 10.48 -3.47
N ASN A 59 -7.45 9.40 -2.81
CA ASN A 59 -7.81 8.02 -3.14
C ASN A 59 -8.41 7.25 -1.95
N MET A 60 -8.84 7.97 -0.91
CA MET A 60 -9.52 7.43 0.25
C MET A 60 -10.92 6.95 -0.11
#